data_AF-A0A8G2M9J1-F1
#
_entry.id   AF-A0A8G2M9J1-F1
#
_cell.length_a   1.000
_cell.length_b   1.000
_cell.length_c   1.000
_cell.angle_alpha   90.00
_cell.angle_beta   90.00
_cell.angle_gamma   90.00
#
_symmetry.space_group_name_H-M   'P 1'
#
loop_
_entity.id
_entity.type
_entity.pdbx_description
1 polymer ?
#
loop_
_entity_poly.entity_id
_entity_poly.type
_entity_poly.pdbx_seq_one_letter_code
_entity_poly.pdbx_strand_id
1 'polypeptide(L)'
;MAIAVLLNRMFRTEHNPLFEYIYQQKDDIDACYFIIAEEDMSTASDLKAQYYRGTLQRFYQSLNKENLTPYVMSYDAVISFCEEKNISEVVVAGDIMSYHLEEYDILHQRSQFDQAEITVTLVRGNHYFKASKTMNKQGEPYKVFTSFYKKWRPYLRIRDVYHYDLNELIDIVIAAPNNLKDVQIDAGSSQAHEQEKWQQFLEHDIQNYENGREYLPEILTSQLSIALAYGLLDIIEIFNDLLARYEEDESNYEAFIRELIFREFYYVLMTQYPESAHQSFKPKYRHINWSENEADFKAWCDGQTGFPIIDAAMMELRQTGFMHNRMRMVVSQFLTKDLFINWTWGEDFFRKYLIDYDATSNVHGWQWSASTGTDAVPYFRMFNPIRQSERFDPKALYIKTYLPVLNQIDAKYLHDTHRNESELFKQGIELGRHYPKQIVDHQEKRSQVLATFKALD
;
A
#
# COMPACT_ATOMS: atom_id res chain seq x y z
N MET A 1 8.52 -28.46 22.35
CA MET A 1 8.51 -28.54 20.87
C MET A 1 9.43 -27.46 20.27
N ALA A 2 10.06 -27.70 19.11
CA ALA A 2 10.83 -26.66 18.40
C ALA A 2 9.95 -25.93 17.37
N ILE A 3 9.94 -24.61 17.42
CA ILE A 3 9.06 -23.77 16.58
C ILE A 3 9.84 -22.63 15.93
N ALA A 4 9.32 -22.12 14.81
CA ALA A 4 9.80 -20.87 14.21
C ALA A 4 8.70 -19.82 14.14
N VAL A 5 9.10 -18.54 14.19
CA VAL A 5 8.20 -17.39 14.05
C VAL A 5 8.68 -16.54 12.88
N LEU A 6 7.83 -16.42 11.85
CA LEU A 6 8.10 -15.55 10.71
C LEU A 6 7.64 -14.13 11.04
N LEU A 7 8.58 -13.18 11.12
CA LEU A 7 8.34 -11.79 11.52
C LEU A 7 8.11 -10.84 10.34
N ASN A 8 7.93 -11.39 9.13
CA ASN A 8 7.67 -10.65 7.91
C ASN A 8 6.49 -9.68 8.07
N ARG A 9 6.71 -8.41 7.67
CA ARG A 9 5.68 -7.35 7.68
C ARG A 9 4.99 -7.19 9.06
N MET A 10 5.73 -7.51 10.12
CA MET A 10 5.39 -7.35 11.54
C MET A 10 6.59 -6.71 12.25
N PHE A 11 7.14 -5.65 11.65
CA PHE A 11 8.41 -5.02 12.06
C PHE A 11 8.29 -4.14 13.30
N ARG A 12 7.60 -4.63 14.32
CA ARG A 12 7.36 -3.97 15.60
C ARG A 12 7.64 -4.91 16.77
N THR A 13 8.19 -4.36 17.84
CA THR A 13 8.42 -5.07 19.09
C THR A 13 7.31 -4.87 20.10
N GLU A 14 6.60 -3.74 20.04
CA GLU A 14 5.41 -3.49 20.84
C GLU A 14 4.16 -3.92 20.08
N HIS A 15 3.13 -4.35 20.81
CA HIS A 15 1.85 -4.77 20.25
C HIS A 15 1.98 -5.80 19.11
N ASN A 16 2.91 -6.75 19.26
CA ASN A 16 3.14 -7.82 18.30
C ASN A 16 2.41 -9.11 18.75
N PRO A 17 1.31 -9.51 18.08
CA PRO A 17 0.56 -10.70 18.45
C PRO A 17 1.34 -12.01 18.30
N LEU A 18 2.39 -12.03 17.46
CA LEU A 18 3.26 -13.21 17.37
C LEU A 18 4.01 -13.41 18.67
N PHE A 19 4.46 -12.34 19.33
CA PHE A 19 5.15 -12.45 20.62
C PHE A 19 4.20 -12.84 21.74
N GLU A 20 2.96 -12.35 21.74
CA GLU A 20 1.94 -12.81 22.68
C GLU A 20 1.65 -14.31 22.52
N TYR A 21 1.52 -14.80 21.29
CA TYR A 21 1.28 -16.22 21.02
C TYR A 21 2.37 -17.10 21.65
N ILE A 22 3.64 -16.72 21.44
CA ILE A 22 4.80 -17.44 21.97
C ILE A 22 4.84 -17.34 23.49
N TYR A 23 4.61 -16.15 24.03
CA TYR A 23 4.59 -15.92 25.47
C TYR A 23 3.54 -16.77 26.20
N GLN A 24 2.38 -16.98 25.58
CA GLN A 24 1.31 -17.82 26.13
C GLN A 24 1.60 -19.32 26.09
N GLN A 25 2.52 -19.77 25.22
CA GLN A 25 2.87 -21.17 25.03
C GLN A 25 4.30 -21.51 25.47
N LYS A 26 5.01 -20.55 26.10
CA LYS A 26 6.44 -20.67 26.41
C LYS A 26 6.81 -21.94 27.20
N ASP A 27 5.91 -22.43 28.05
CA ASP A 27 6.15 -23.61 28.87
C ASP A 27 6.16 -24.92 28.06
N ASP A 28 5.60 -24.92 26.85
CA ASP A 28 5.54 -26.06 25.92
C ASP A 28 6.59 -25.96 24.79
N ILE A 29 7.35 -24.86 24.74
CA ILE A 29 8.34 -24.55 23.70
C ILE A 29 9.74 -24.89 24.21
N ASP A 30 10.42 -25.83 23.54
CA ASP A 30 11.80 -26.20 23.88
C ASP A 30 12.81 -25.28 23.20
N ALA A 31 12.47 -24.77 22.01
CA ALA A 31 13.30 -23.86 21.23
C ALA A 31 12.42 -23.03 20.29
N CYS A 32 12.65 -21.71 20.27
CA CYS A 32 11.97 -20.79 19.37
C CYS A 32 12.99 -20.10 18.46
N TYR A 33 12.73 -20.09 17.15
CA TYR A 33 13.58 -19.44 16.15
C TYR A 33 12.84 -18.27 15.51
N PHE A 34 13.28 -17.05 15.77
CA PHE A 34 12.77 -15.88 15.04
C PHE A 34 13.42 -15.81 13.67
N ILE A 35 12.61 -15.67 12.63
CA ILE A 35 13.06 -15.62 11.23
C ILE A 35 12.46 -14.39 10.55
N ILE A 36 13.31 -13.66 9.85
CA ILE A 36 12.91 -12.65 8.86
C ILE A 36 13.26 -13.20 7.49
N ALA A 37 12.26 -13.60 6.72
CA ALA A 37 12.47 -14.04 5.34
C ALA A 37 12.58 -12.80 4.43
N GLU A 38 13.72 -12.56 3.79
CA GLU A 38 13.89 -11.38 2.95
C GLU A 38 13.02 -11.50 1.69
N GLU A 39 12.24 -10.44 1.42
CA GLU A 39 11.49 -10.32 0.19
C GLU A 39 12.42 -9.99 -0.97
N ASP A 40 12.21 -10.61 -2.13
CA ASP A 40 12.95 -10.23 -3.33
C ASP A 40 12.55 -8.83 -3.82
N MET A 41 13.52 -7.92 -3.74
CA MET A 41 13.42 -6.55 -4.19
C MET A 41 14.11 -6.33 -5.55
N SER A 42 14.46 -7.39 -6.29
CA SER A 42 15.15 -7.33 -7.59
C SER A 42 14.37 -6.54 -8.65
N THR A 43 13.05 -6.56 -8.58
CA THR A 43 12.16 -5.83 -9.50
C THR A 43 11.76 -4.46 -9.01
N ALA A 44 12.01 -4.13 -7.73
CA ALA A 44 11.65 -2.85 -7.13
C ALA A 44 12.60 -1.73 -7.59
N SER A 45 12.14 -0.48 -7.46
CA SER A 45 13.02 0.68 -7.62
C SER A 45 14.11 0.68 -6.54
N ASP A 46 15.27 1.27 -6.83
CA ASP A 46 16.36 1.39 -5.86
C ASP A 46 15.90 2.06 -4.56
N LEU A 47 15.07 3.10 -4.66
CA LEU A 47 14.50 3.80 -3.51
C LEU A 47 13.68 2.85 -2.64
N LYS A 48 12.75 2.09 -3.24
CA LYS A 48 11.92 1.14 -2.50
C LYS A 48 12.75 0.02 -1.88
N ALA A 49 13.70 -0.53 -2.63
CA ALA A 49 14.56 -1.60 -2.16
C ALA A 49 15.46 -1.14 -0.99
N GLN A 50 16.01 0.07 -1.05
CA GLN A 50 16.77 0.66 0.06
C GLN A 50 15.87 0.93 1.27
N TYR A 51 14.66 1.46 1.05
CA TYR A 51 13.70 1.70 2.12
C TYR A 51 13.32 0.41 2.85
N TYR A 52 12.99 -0.66 2.11
CA TYR A 52 12.72 -1.99 2.70
C TYR A 52 13.89 -2.49 3.55
N ARG A 53 15.11 -2.52 2.98
CA ARG A 53 16.30 -3.04 3.69
C ARG A 53 16.62 -2.21 4.93
N GLY A 54 16.49 -0.89 4.84
CA GLY A 54 16.70 -0.01 5.99
C GLY A 54 15.67 -0.20 7.10
N THR A 55 14.39 -0.39 6.76
CA THR A 55 13.34 -0.72 7.74
C THR A 55 13.59 -2.07 8.40
N LEU A 56 13.91 -3.11 7.60
CA LEU A 56 14.27 -4.44 8.11
C LEU A 56 15.46 -4.36 9.07
N GLN A 57 16.51 -3.63 8.69
CA GLN A 57 17.70 -3.46 9.52
C GLN A 57 17.38 -2.79 10.85
N ARG A 58 16.54 -1.74 10.87
CA ARG A 58 16.12 -1.07 12.11
C ARG A 58 15.35 -2.02 13.01
N PHE A 59 14.46 -2.84 12.46
CA PHE A 59 13.75 -3.86 13.22
C PHE A 59 14.68 -4.95 13.77
N TYR A 60 15.61 -5.45 12.95
CA TYR A 60 16.65 -6.38 13.40
C TYR A 60 17.46 -5.79 14.55
N GLN A 61 17.88 -4.53 14.45
CA GLN A 61 18.62 -3.84 15.50
C GLN A 61 17.80 -3.67 16.78
N SER A 62 16.49 -3.39 16.67
CA SER A 62 15.60 -3.36 17.83
C SER A 62 15.54 -4.71 18.54
N LEU A 63 15.33 -5.81 17.80
CA LEU A 63 15.33 -7.15 18.38
C LEU A 63 16.69 -7.53 18.99
N ASN A 64 17.79 -7.18 18.33
CA ASN A 64 19.13 -7.47 18.82
C ASN A 64 19.45 -6.73 20.13
N LYS A 65 18.91 -5.52 20.33
CA LYS A 65 19.03 -4.79 21.62
C LYS A 65 18.30 -5.51 22.76
N GLU A 66 17.22 -6.20 22.44
CA GLU A 66 16.45 -7.04 23.37
C GLU A 66 17.02 -8.48 23.49
N ASN A 67 18.19 -8.77 22.89
CA ASN A 67 18.80 -10.11 22.82
C ASN A 67 17.95 -11.17 22.09
N LEU A 68 17.05 -10.75 21.19
CA LEU A 68 16.17 -11.61 20.40
C LEU A 68 16.63 -11.68 18.93
N THR A 69 17.92 -11.88 18.69
CA THR A 69 18.54 -11.80 17.36
C THR A 69 17.91 -12.80 16.37
N PRO A 70 17.19 -12.33 15.33
CA PRO A 70 16.51 -13.22 14.39
C PRO A 70 17.47 -13.75 13.32
N TYR A 71 17.12 -14.90 12.73
CA TYR A 71 17.73 -15.40 11.51
C TYR A 71 17.19 -14.61 10.31
N VAL A 72 18.08 -14.25 9.38
CA VAL A 72 17.71 -13.56 8.14
C VAL A 72 18.15 -14.40 6.96
N MET A 73 17.20 -14.73 6.08
CA MET A 73 17.41 -15.65 4.95
C MET A 73 16.38 -15.39 3.85
N SER A 74 16.57 -15.96 2.66
CA SER A 74 15.51 -15.95 1.63
C SER A 74 14.35 -16.87 2.01
N TYR A 75 13.16 -16.58 1.49
CA TYR A 75 11.99 -17.44 1.71
C TYR A 75 12.22 -18.91 1.31
N ASP A 76 12.89 -19.17 0.19
CA ASP A 76 13.21 -20.54 -0.27
C ASP A 76 14.09 -21.32 0.72
N ALA A 77 14.82 -20.65 1.60
CA ALA A 77 15.67 -21.29 2.61
C ALA A 77 14.92 -21.67 3.90
N VAL A 78 13.69 -21.17 4.10
CA VAL A 78 12.93 -21.33 5.36
C VAL A 78 12.62 -22.80 5.63
N ILE A 79 12.15 -23.56 4.64
CA ILE A 79 11.80 -24.97 4.83
C ILE A 79 13.04 -25.80 5.17
N SER A 80 14.12 -25.64 4.40
CA SER A 80 15.39 -26.33 4.67
C SER A 80 15.96 -25.99 6.04
N PHE A 81 15.81 -24.74 6.49
CA PHE A 81 16.18 -24.34 7.85
C PHE A 81 15.30 -25.04 8.91
N CYS A 82 14.00 -25.15 8.67
CA CYS A 82 13.08 -25.85 9.56
C CYS A 82 13.46 -27.34 9.70
N GLU A 83 13.77 -28.00 8.59
CA GLU A 83 14.25 -29.40 8.59
C GLU A 83 15.57 -29.55 9.36
N GLU A 84 16.56 -28.67 9.12
CA GLU A 84 17.86 -28.68 9.82
C GLU A 84 17.71 -28.56 11.35
N LYS A 85 16.79 -27.68 11.80
CA LYS A 85 16.55 -27.41 13.22
C LYS A 85 15.49 -28.32 13.84
N ASN A 86 14.91 -29.26 13.09
CA ASN A 86 13.80 -30.10 13.52
C ASN A 86 12.59 -29.27 14.03
N ILE A 87 12.31 -28.15 13.37
CA ILE A 87 11.14 -27.31 13.64
C ILE A 87 9.88 -28.02 13.12
N SER A 88 8.90 -28.20 14.01
CA SER A 88 7.63 -28.87 13.70
C SER A 88 6.45 -27.91 13.53
N GLU A 89 6.60 -26.65 13.94
CA GLU A 89 5.59 -25.61 13.79
C GLU A 89 6.20 -24.27 13.37
N VAL A 90 5.55 -23.62 12.40
CA VAL A 90 5.85 -22.25 11.97
C VAL A 90 4.65 -21.36 12.29
N VAL A 91 4.89 -20.32 13.07
CA VAL A 91 3.91 -19.30 13.45
C VAL A 91 4.11 -18.06 12.59
N VAL A 92 3.04 -17.55 12.00
CA VAL A 92 3.11 -16.42 11.07
C VAL A 92 1.83 -15.59 11.12
N ALA A 93 1.96 -14.30 10.78
CA ALA A 93 0.81 -13.43 10.63
C ALA A 93 -0.01 -13.81 9.38
N GLY A 94 -1.19 -14.40 9.58
CA GLY A 94 -2.03 -14.99 8.53
C GLY A 94 -2.98 -14.02 7.84
N ASP A 95 -2.92 -12.73 8.16
CA ASP A 95 -3.67 -11.67 7.51
C ASP A 95 -2.76 -10.74 6.69
N ILE A 96 -1.50 -11.11 6.45
CA ILE A 96 -0.64 -10.42 5.49
C ILE A 96 -0.95 -10.97 4.10
N MET A 97 -1.34 -10.06 3.20
CA MET A 97 -1.62 -10.36 1.81
C MET A 97 -0.43 -9.91 0.95
N SER A 98 0.61 -10.74 0.88
CA SER A 98 1.78 -10.50 0.05
C SER A 98 1.55 -11.10 -1.34
N TYR A 99 1.09 -10.31 -2.31
CA TYR A 99 1.01 -10.75 -3.72
C TYR A 99 2.12 -10.12 -4.56
N HIS A 100 3.29 -9.93 -3.94
CA HIS A 100 4.50 -9.47 -4.65
C HIS A 100 5.05 -10.54 -5.57
N LEU A 101 5.04 -11.79 -5.10
CA LEU A 101 5.31 -13.05 -5.78
C LEU A 101 4.51 -14.12 -5.02
N GLU A 102 3.80 -15.03 -5.70
CA GLU A 102 2.99 -16.09 -5.07
C GLU A 102 3.81 -16.89 -4.04
N GLU A 103 5.12 -17.02 -4.28
CA GLU A 103 6.07 -17.68 -3.40
C GLU A 103 6.28 -16.98 -2.03
N TYR A 104 5.73 -15.79 -1.75
CA TYR A 104 5.87 -15.09 -0.45
C TYR A 104 4.58 -15.01 0.37
N ASP A 105 3.48 -15.53 -0.17
CA ASP A 105 2.24 -15.68 0.57
C ASP A 105 2.21 -17.04 1.26
N ILE A 106 2.05 -17.03 2.58
CA ILE A 106 1.94 -18.26 3.37
C ILE A 106 0.80 -19.16 2.88
N LEU A 107 -0.29 -18.57 2.36
CA LEU A 107 -1.40 -19.37 1.82
C LEU A 107 -1.00 -20.17 0.59
N HIS A 108 -0.06 -19.65 -0.20
CA HIS A 108 0.49 -20.31 -1.39
C HIS A 108 1.65 -21.26 -1.04
N GLN A 109 2.46 -20.92 -0.02
CA GLN A 109 3.50 -21.82 0.50
C GLN A 109 2.98 -22.95 1.40
N ARG A 110 1.73 -22.89 1.88
CA ARG A 110 1.17 -23.87 2.83
C ARG A 110 1.34 -25.31 2.34
N SER A 111 1.18 -25.53 1.05
CA SER A 111 1.39 -26.86 0.44
C SER A 111 2.80 -27.40 0.61
N GLN A 112 3.83 -26.53 0.60
CA GLN A 112 5.23 -26.91 0.80
C GLN A 112 5.52 -27.21 2.27
N PHE A 113 4.99 -26.42 3.21
CA PHE A 113 5.06 -26.73 4.65
C PHE A 113 4.33 -28.04 4.99
N ASP A 114 3.14 -28.27 4.41
CA ASP A 114 2.39 -29.51 4.59
C ASP A 114 3.18 -30.73 4.07
N GLN A 115 3.89 -30.59 2.93
CA GLN A 115 4.76 -31.65 2.38
C GLN A 115 5.98 -31.94 3.25
N ALA A 116 6.52 -30.93 3.94
CA ALA A 116 7.61 -31.06 4.90
C ALA A 116 7.14 -31.52 6.29
N GLU A 117 5.84 -31.84 6.46
CA GLU A 117 5.23 -32.21 7.74
C GLU A 117 5.37 -31.12 8.84
N ILE A 118 5.45 -29.85 8.43
CA ILE A 118 5.55 -28.69 9.32
C ILE A 118 4.16 -28.06 9.49
N THR A 119 3.71 -27.92 10.73
CA THR A 119 2.43 -27.27 11.03
C THR A 119 2.54 -25.76 10.86
N VAL A 120 1.61 -25.15 10.12
CA VAL A 120 1.54 -23.68 9.99
C VAL A 120 0.42 -23.12 10.87
N THR A 121 0.80 -22.31 11.86
CA THR A 121 -0.14 -21.59 12.72
C THR A 121 -0.27 -20.13 12.30
N LEU A 122 -1.52 -19.74 12.02
CA LEU A 122 -1.86 -18.38 11.60
C LEU A 122 -2.34 -17.55 12.78
N VAL A 123 -1.60 -16.50 13.09
CA VAL A 123 -1.98 -15.46 14.05
C VAL A 123 -2.43 -14.22 13.28
N ARG A 124 -3.42 -13.49 13.76
CA ARG A 124 -3.86 -12.25 13.09
C ARG A 124 -3.09 -11.06 13.65
N GLY A 125 -2.58 -10.17 12.80
CA GLY A 125 -1.79 -9.03 13.29
C GLY A 125 -1.80 -7.73 12.49
N ASN A 126 -2.33 -7.68 11.25
CA ASN A 126 -2.29 -6.46 10.44
C ASN A 126 -3.66 -5.91 10.02
N HIS A 127 -4.75 -6.63 10.31
CA HIS A 127 -6.12 -6.22 10.04
C HIS A 127 -7.02 -6.31 11.26
N TYR A 128 -7.90 -5.32 11.40
CA TYR A 128 -8.83 -5.22 12.52
C TYR A 128 -9.92 -6.30 12.43
N PHE A 129 -10.50 -6.46 11.25
CA PHE A 129 -11.58 -7.39 11.01
C PHE A 129 -11.07 -8.78 10.62
N LYS A 130 -11.80 -9.81 11.06
CA LYS A 130 -11.59 -11.18 10.57
C LYS A 130 -12.45 -11.39 9.33
N ALA A 131 -11.84 -11.58 8.16
CA ALA A 131 -12.56 -11.67 6.88
C ALA A 131 -13.66 -12.74 6.88
N SER A 132 -13.42 -13.91 7.48
CA SER A 132 -14.44 -14.97 7.59
C SER A 132 -15.65 -14.61 8.47
N LYS A 133 -15.56 -13.53 9.25
CA LYS A 133 -16.66 -13.02 10.10
C LYS A 133 -17.35 -11.79 9.51
N THR A 134 -16.93 -11.30 8.34
CA THR A 134 -17.44 -10.05 7.76
C THR A 134 -18.45 -10.22 6.61
N MET A 135 -19.06 -11.41 6.49
CA MET A 135 -20.01 -11.74 5.43
C MET A 135 -21.37 -11.04 5.57
N ASN A 136 -22.06 -10.88 4.43
CA ASN A 136 -23.44 -10.47 4.34
C ASN A 136 -24.40 -11.62 4.73
N LYS A 137 -25.71 -11.36 4.67
CA LYS A 137 -26.75 -12.35 5.05
C LYS A 137 -26.78 -13.59 4.14
N GLN A 138 -26.18 -13.52 2.97
CA GLN A 138 -26.07 -14.60 1.99
C GLN A 138 -24.79 -15.43 2.18
N GLY A 139 -23.94 -15.09 3.15
CA GLY A 139 -22.65 -15.75 3.35
C GLY A 139 -21.56 -15.29 2.36
N GLU A 140 -21.80 -14.22 1.60
CA GLU A 140 -20.81 -13.62 0.70
C GLU A 140 -20.18 -12.36 1.31
N PRO A 141 -18.95 -11.98 0.94
CA PRO A 141 -18.41 -10.67 1.33
C PRO A 141 -19.24 -9.52 0.74
N TYR A 142 -19.22 -8.37 1.42
CA TYR A 142 -19.79 -7.14 0.89
C TYR A 142 -19.03 -6.70 -0.37
N LYS A 143 -19.76 -6.35 -1.44
CA LYS A 143 -19.21 -5.88 -2.72
C LYS A 143 -19.34 -4.35 -2.90
N VAL A 144 -19.90 -3.65 -1.91
CA VAL A 144 -20.09 -2.19 -1.92
C VAL A 144 -19.55 -1.63 -0.62
N PHE A 145 -18.64 -0.66 -0.70
CA PHE A 145 -17.95 -0.10 0.46
C PHE A 145 -18.95 0.49 1.45
N THR A 146 -19.90 1.30 0.96
CA THR A 146 -20.89 1.97 1.84
C THR A 146 -21.72 0.96 2.64
N SER A 147 -22.04 -0.20 2.07
CA SER A 147 -22.77 -1.26 2.77
C SER A 147 -21.89 -1.97 3.82
N PHE A 148 -20.62 -2.22 3.48
CA PHE A 148 -19.63 -2.77 4.42
C PHE A 148 -19.41 -1.80 5.60
N TYR A 149 -19.10 -0.55 5.31
CA TYR A 149 -18.88 0.51 6.30
C TYR A 149 -20.08 0.68 7.24
N LYS A 150 -21.30 0.84 6.71
CA LYS A 150 -22.51 0.96 7.55
C LYS A 150 -22.73 -0.25 8.46
N LYS A 151 -22.35 -1.45 8.00
CA LYS A 151 -22.47 -2.67 8.80
C LYS A 151 -21.40 -2.75 9.88
N TRP A 152 -20.15 -2.47 9.55
CA TRP A 152 -18.99 -2.81 10.37
C TRP A 152 -18.45 -1.67 11.22
N ARG A 153 -18.69 -0.40 10.85
CA ARG A 153 -18.33 0.78 11.66
C ARG A 153 -18.84 0.72 13.11
N PRO A 154 -20.08 0.24 13.40
CA PRO A 154 -20.57 0.10 14.79
C PRO A 154 -19.90 -1.02 15.60
N TYR A 155 -19.13 -1.91 14.97
CA TYR A 155 -18.40 -2.99 15.64
C TYR A 155 -16.96 -2.59 16.01
N LEU A 156 -16.50 -1.42 15.55
CA LEU A 156 -15.27 -0.83 16.06
C LEU A 156 -15.47 -0.48 17.53
N ARG A 157 -14.56 -0.97 18.35
CA ARG A 157 -14.51 -0.71 19.79
C ARG A 157 -13.05 -0.69 20.23
N ILE A 158 -12.80 -0.01 21.34
CA ILE A 158 -11.52 -0.12 22.04
C ILE A 158 -11.32 -1.59 22.41
N ARG A 159 -10.14 -2.13 22.12
CA ARG A 159 -9.76 -3.51 22.41
C ARG A 159 -8.50 -3.52 23.26
N ASP A 160 -8.39 -4.53 24.11
CA ASP A 160 -7.15 -4.80 24.81
C ASP A 160 -6.02 -5.02 23.80
N VAL A 161 -4.87 -4.48 24.14
CA VAL A 161 -3.62 -4.69 23.42
C VAL A 161 -2.95 -5.96 23.91
N TYR A 162 -2.03 -6.48 23.11
CA TYR A 162 -1.30 -7.72 23.38
C TYR A 162 -0.43 -7.61 24.64
N HIS A 163 -0.32 -8.70 25.40
CA HIS A 163 0.43 -8.74 26.65
C HIS A 163 1.51 -9.83 26.64
N TYR A 164 2.76 -9.43 26.78
CA TYR A 164 3.94 -10.30 26.91
C TYR A 164 5.10 -9.52 27.54
N ASP A 165 6.03 -10.25 28.16
CA ASP A 165 7.35 -9.73 28.56
C ASP A 165 8.41 -10.29 27.62
N LEU A 166 9.12 -9.40 26.92
CA LEU A 166 10.21 -9.80 26.01
C LEU A 166 11.34 -10.50 26.77
N ASN A 167 11.58 -10.17 28.04
CA ASN A 167 12.64 -10.80 28.83
C ASN A 167 12.37 -12.30 29.04
N GLU A 168 11.11 -12.69 29.22
CA GLU A 168 10.74 -14.10 29.33
C GLU A 168 10.88 -14.85 27.99
N LEU A 169 10.91 -14.14 26.85
CA LEU A 169 11.15 -14.76 25.55
C LEU A 169 12.64 -15.04 25.32
N ILE A 170 13.55 -14.29 25.95
CA ILE A 170 15.01 -14.46 25.79
C ILE A 170 15.44 -15.87 26.15
N ASP A 171 14.84 -16.46 27.18
CA ASP A 171 15.21 -17.78 27.69
C ASP A 171 14.84 -18.93 26.72
N ILE A 172 13.86 -18.71 25.83
CA ILE A 172 13.37 -19.72 24.88
C ILE A 172 13.79 -19.45 23.43
N VAL A 173 14.12 -18.20 23.09
CA VAL A 173 14.50 -17.82 21.73
C VAL A 173 15.97 -18.13 21.49
N ILE A 174 16.23 -18.99 20.51
CA ILE A 174 17.58 -19.33 20.07
C ILE A 174 18.06 -18.23 19.12
N ALA A 175 18.93 -17.35 19.61
CA ALA A 175 19.50 -16.27 18.81
C ALA A 175 20.31 -16.79 17.61
N ALA A 176 20.19 -16.10 16.48
CA ALA A 176 21.06 -16.33 15.34
C ALA A 176 22.51 -15.94 15.66
N PRO A 177 23.52 -16.63 15.08
CA PRO A 177 24.86 -16.06 15.04
C PRO A 177 24.78 -14.69 14.35
N ASN A 178 25.41 -13.68 14.94
CA ASN A 178 25.24 -12.29 14.50
C ASN A 178 25.81 -12.11 13.08
N ASN A 179 24.93 -12.13 12.07
CA ASN A 179 25.31 -12.33 10.67
C ASN A 179 24.97 -11.16 9.74
N LEU A 180 24.07 -10.25 10.14
CA LEU A 180 23.84 -9.05 9.35
C LEU A 180 25.01 -8.08 9.56
N LYS A 181 25.67 -7.74 8.45
CA LYS A 181 26.70 -6.69 8.46
C LYS A 181 26.05 -5.38 8.91
N ASP A 182 26.70 -4.67 9.82
CA ASP A 182 26.35 -3.29 10.21
C ASP A 182 26.63 -2.31 9.05
N VAL A 183 25.86 -2.42 7.97
CA VAL A 183 25.86 -1.46 6.87
C VAL A 183 24.79 -0.44 7.17
N GLN A 184 25.12 0.80 7.54
CA GLN A 184 24.09 1.80 7.76
C GLN A 184 23.36 2.11 6.45
N ILE A 185 22.04 1.92 6.45
CA ILE A 185 21.13 2.30 5.36
C ILE A 185 20.30 3.49 5.83
N ASP A 186 20.57 4.66 5.25
CA ASP A 186 19.91 5.92 5.63
C ASP A 186 18.39 5.89 5.39
N ALA A 187 17.94 5.22 4.32
CA ALA A 187 16.53 5.04 4.02
C ALA A 187 15.82 4.07 5.00
N GLY A 188 14.49 4.09 5.02
CA GLY A 188 13.66 3.22 5.87
C GLY A 188 13.10 3.93 7.10
N SER A 189 12.35 3.19 7.91
CA SER A 189 11.74 3.70 9.14
C SER A 189 11.80 2.67 10.28
N SER A 190 11.46 3.10 11.48
CA SER A 190 11.36 2.26 12.68
C SER A 190 9.99 2.42 13.32
N GLN A 191 9.62 1.47 14.19
CA GLN A 191 8.40 1.57 14.99
C GLN A 191 8.32 2.91 15.73
N ALA A 192 9.37 3.29 16.47
CA ALA A 192 9.38 4.53 17.24
C ALA A 192 9.19 5.79 16.37
N HIS A 193 9.79 5.82 15.17
CA HIS A 193 9.64 6.96 14.25
C HIS A 193 8.23 7.08 13.70
N GLU A 194 7.59 5.96 13.35
CA GLU A 194 6.21 5.98 12.88
C GLU A 194 5.21 6.23 14.02
N GLN A 195 5.49 5.80 15.26
CA GLN A 195 4.72 6.17 16.45
C GLN A 195 4.76 7.69 16.67
N GLU A 196 5.94 8.32 16.57
CA GLU A 196 6.08 9.77 16.71
C GLU A 196 5.27 10.52 15.65
N LYS A 197 5.39 10.14 14.37
CA LYS A 197 4.56 10.72 13.29
C LYS A 197 3.08 10.55 13.54
N TRP A 198 2.67 9.37 14.01
CA TRP A 198 1.26 9.09 14.29
C TRP A 198 0.72 9.99 15.40
N GLN A 199 1.47 10.19 16.49
CA GLN A 199 1.08 11.11 17.55
C GLN A 199 1.07 12.57 17.07
N GLN A 200 2.07 13.01 16.30
CA GLN A 200 2.07 14.34 15.68
C GLN A 200 0.83 14.58 14.80
N PHE A 201 0.45 13.59 13.99
CA PHE A 201 -0.77 13.66 13.18
C PHE A 201 -2.02 13.79 14.04
N LEU A 202 -2.14 13.00 15.11
CA LEU A 202 -3.29 13.06 16.03
C LEU A 202 -3.35 14.39 16.80
N GLU A 203 -2.21 14.98 17.16
CA GLU A 203 -2.15 16.22 17.93
C GLU A 203 -2.40 17.47 17.09
N HIS A 204 -2.12 17.42 15.78
CA HIS A 204 -2.08 18.62 14.94
C HIS A 204 -2.92 18.51 13.66
N ASP A 205 -2.63 17.51 12.82
CA ASP A 205 -3.14 17.47 11.45
C ASP A 205 -4.56 16.92 11.35
N ILE A 206 -4.93 15.98 12.24
CA ILE A 206 -6.22 15.30 12.16
C ILE A 206 -7.39 16.30 12.23
N GLN A 207 -7.25 17.41 12.97
CA GLN A 207 -8.27 18.46 13.13
C GLN A 207 -8.69 19.13 11.81
N ASN A 208 -7.88 18.98 10.75
CA ASN A 208 -8.18 19.52 9.43
C ASN A 208 -8.32 18.43 8.36
N TYR A 209 -8.30 17.15 8.75
CA TYR A 209 -8.20 16.02 7.83
C TYR A 209 -9.29 16.00 6.76
N GLU A 210 -10.56 16.16 7.13
CA GLU A 210 -11.70 16.07 6.20
C GLU A 210 -11.56 17.07 5.04
N ASN A 211 -11.14 18.30 5.36
CA ASN A 211 -10.99 19.39 4.40
C ASN A 211 -9.60 19.41 3.72
N GLY A 212 -8.56 18.95 4.42
CA GLY A 212 -7.16 19.02 4.00
C GLY A 212 -6.69 17.82 3.18
N ARG A 213 -7.33 16.65 3.29
CA ARG A 213 -6.92 15.38 2.62
C ARG A 213 -6.90 15.40 1.09
N GLU A 214 -7.38 16.46 0.44
CA GLU A 214 -7.31 16.61 -1.02
C GLU A 214 -6.32 17.69 -1.47
N TYR A 215 -5.68 18.40 -0.53
CA TYR A 215 -4.72 19.44 -0.83
C TYR A 215 -3.37 18.83 -1.20
N LEU A 216 -2.91 19.12 -2.42
CA LEU A 216 -1.69 18.53 -3.00
C LEU A 216 -0.37 19.23 -2.61
N PRO A 217 -0.30 20.57 -2.48
CA PRO A 217 0.98 21.25 -2.26
C PRO A 217 1.68 20.91 -0.95
N GLU A 218 0.94 20.49 0.08
CA GLU A 218 1.46 20.16 1.41
C GLU A 218 0.94 18.80 1.85
N ILE A 219 1.74 18.09 2.65
CA ILE A 219 1.36 16.79 3.21
C ILE A 219 0.48 17.05 4.43
N LEU A 220 -0.84 16.95 4.25
CA LEU A 220 -1.85 17.10 5.32
C LEU A 220 -2.53 15.77 5.68
N THR A 221 -1.83 14.66 5.44
CA THR A 221 -2.33 13.30 5.70
C THR A 221 -1.30 12.54 6.52
N SER A 222 -1.74 11.53 7.27
CA SER A 222 -0.90 10.79 8.22
C SER A 222 0.29 10.04 7.62
N GLN A 223 0.27 9.74 6.31
CA GLN A 223 1.19 8.79 5.66
C GLN A 223 1.25 7.40 6.34
N LEU A 224 0.24 7.07 7.15
CA LEU A 224 0.17 5.85 7.96
C LEU A 224 0.16 4.56 7.13
N SER A 225 -0.12 4.65 5.82
CA SER A 225 -0.01 3.53 4.90
C SER A 225 1.39 2.92 4.88
N ILE A 226 2.44 3.73 5.06
CA ILE A 226 3.82 3.23 5.15
C ILE A 226 3.96 2.33 6.38
N ALA A 227 3.58 2.85 7.57
CA ALA A 227 3.67 2.10 8.81
C ALA A 227 2.88 0.77 8.75
N LEU A 228 1.66 0.82 8.22
CA LEU A 228 0.78 -0.33 8.06
C LEU A 228 1.31 -1.35 7.03
N ALA A 229 1.93 -0.89 5.94
CA ALA A 229 2.50 -1.77 4.92
C ALA A 229 3.70 -2.57 5.43
N TYR A 230 4.45 -2.06 6.41
CA TYR A 230 5.58 -2.76 7.04
C TYR A 230 5.24 -3.40 8.39
N GLY A 231 4.02 -3.18 8.91
CA GLY A 231 3.62 -3.63 10.24
C GLY A 231 4.38 -2.97 11.38
N LEU A 232 4.83 -1.72 11.17
CA LEU A 232 5.55 -0.89 12.14
C LEU A 232 4.64 -0.37 13.25
N LEU A 233 3.34 -0.30 12.99
CA LEU A 233 2.29 0.06 13.95
C LEU A 233 1.18 -0.99 13.94
N ASP A 234 0.54 -1.19 15.08
CA ASP A 234 -0.59 -2.10 15.20
C ASP A 234 -1.92 -1.41 14.84
N ILE A 235 -2.72 -2.07 14.01
CA ILE A 235 -4.02 -1.52 13.59
C ILE A 235 -5.01 -1.38 14.75
N ILE A 236 -4.91 -2.22 15.80
CA ILE A 236 -5.77 -2.11 16.98
C ILE A 236 -5.37 -0.88 17.80
N GLU A 237 -4.09 -0.63 17.99
CA GLU A 237 -3.56 0.60 18.61
C GLU A 237 -4.09 1.85 17.90
N ILE A 238 -3.97 1.91 16.57
CA ILE A 238 -4.47 3.03 15.76
C ILE A 238 -5.99 3.24 15.96
N PHE A 239 -6.80 2.17 15.91
CA PHE A 239 -8.24 2.31 16.14
C PHE A 239 -8.56 2.69 17.59
N ASN A 240 -7.79 2.21 18.57
CA ASN A 240 -7.97 2.59 19.97
C ASN A 240 -7.74 4.09 20.16
N ASP A 241 -6.66 4.64 19.61
CA ASP A 241 -6.35 6.07 19.68
C ASP A 241 -7.46 6.92 19.06
N LEU A 242 -7.92 6.53 17.86
CA LEU A 242 -8.99 7.23 17.16
C LEU A 242 -10.32 7.18 17.93
N LEU A 243 -10.67 6.03 18.51
CA LEU A 243 -11.91 5.86 19.26
C LEU A 243 -11.86 6.58 20.62
N ALA A 244 -10.69 6.63 21.27
CA ALA A 244 -10.51 7.31 22.54
C ALA A 244 -10.67 8.83 22.43
N ARG A 245 -10.28 9.40 21.29
CA ARG A 245 -10.35 10.84 21.01
C ARG A 245 -11.48 11.23 20.05
N TYR A 246 -12.39 10.30 19.74
CA TYR A 246 -13.43 10.50 18.72
C TYR A 246 -14.36 11.69 19.03
N GLU A 247 -14.70 11.90 20.31
CA GLU A 247 -15.58 13.00 20.74
C GLU A 247 -14.91 14.39 20.68
N GLU A 248 -13.58 14.46 20.51
CA GLU A 248 -12.85 15.73 20.39
C GLU A 248 -13.18 16.44 19.05
N ASP A 249 -13.35 15.66 17.98
CA ASP A 249 -13.70 16.14 16.64
C ASP A 249 -14.29 15.01 15.78
N GLU A 250 -15.56 14.68 16.01
CA GLU A 250 -16.20 13.53 15.38
C GLU A 250 -16.09 13.54 13.84
N SER A 251 -16.15 14.71 13.19
CA SER A 251 -16.16 14.80 11.72
C SER A 251 -14.83 14.35 11.14
N ASN A 252 -13.72 14.90 11.65
CA ASN A 252 -12.40 14.59 11.16
C ASN A 252 -11.95 13.17 11.54
N TYR A 253 -12.24 12.74 12.77
CA TYR A 253 -11.94 11.38 13.21
C TYR A 253 -12.75 10.35 12.43
N GLU A 254 -14.04 10.61 12.16
CA GLU A 254 -14.85 9.70 11.34
C GLU A 254 -14.36 9.65 9.89
N ALA A 255 -13.97 10.80 9.33
CA ALA A 255 -13.38 10.87 8.00
C ALA A 255 -12.12 9.99 7.91
N PHE A 256 -11.26 10.00 8.94
CA PHE A 256 -10.05 9.16 8.98
C PHE A 256 -10.38 7.67 9.21
N ILE A 257 -11.26 7.36 10.17
CA ILE A 257 -11.74 5.99 10.46
C ILE A 257 -12.32 5.34 9.19
N ARG A 258 -13.07 6.11 8.39
CA ARG A 258 -13.65 5.64 7.14
C ARG A 258 -12.59 5.17 6.14
N GLU A 259 -11.46 5.84 6.06
CA GLU A 259 -10.35 5.49 5.15
C GLU A 259 -9.63 4.20 5.64
N LEU A 260 -9.47 4.02 6.96
CA LEU A 260 -8.99 2.74 7.52
C LEU A 260 -9.96 1.58 7.26
N ILE A 261 -11.28 1.81 7.37
CA ILE A 261 -12.29 0.80 7.01
C ILE A 261 -12.22 0.47 5.51
N PHE A 262 -11.78 1.40 4.66
CA PHE A 262 -11.57 1.16 3.23
C PHE A 262 -10.45 0.14 2.98
N ARG A 263 -9.33 0.26 3.71
CA ARG A 263 -8.26 -0.76 3.72
C ARG A 263 -8.80 -2.12 4.14
N GLU A 264 -9.59 -2.18 5.22
CA GLU A 264 -10.19 -3.42 5.68
C GLU A 264 -11.18 -4.03 4.66
N PHE A 265 -11.96 -3.20 3.98
CA PHE A 265 -12.89 -3.64 2.94
C PHE A 265 -12.17 -4.35 1.78
N TYR A 266 -11.05 -3.78 1.32
CA TYR A 266 -10.23 -4.38 0.27
C TYR A 266 -9.56 -5.68 0.71
N TYR A 267 -9.04 -5.73 1.93
CA TYR A 267 -8.52 -6.98 2.51
C TYR A 267 -9.58 -8.10 2.54
N VAL A 268 -10.79 -7.80 3.03
CA VAL A 268 -11.89 -8.77 3.09
C VAL A 268 -12.26 -9.26 1.70
N LEU A 269 -12.36 -8.37 0.71
CA LEU A 269 -12.68 -8.73 -0.67
C LEU A 269 -11.60 -9.64 -1.26
N MET A 270 -10.33 -9.26 -1.16
CA MET A 270 -9.26 -10.01 -1.80
C MET A 270 -9.03 -11.37 -1.14
N THR A 271 -9.24 -11.49 0.18
CA THR A 271 -9.19 -12.79 0.89
C THR A 271 -10.25 -13.77 0.36
N GLN A 272 -11.40 -13.27 -0.12
CA GLN A 272 -12.48 -14.12 -0.65
C GLN A 272 -12.40 -14.30 -2.18
N TYR A 273 -11.75 -13.37 -2.88
CA TYR A 273 -11.58 -13.38 -4.33
C TYR A 273 -10.10 -13.14 -4.68
N PRO A 274 -9.19 -14.07 -4.32
CA PRO A 274 -7.76 -13.91 -4.57
C PRO A 274 -7.44 -13.77 -6.06
N GLU A 275 -8.27 -14.33 -6.94
CA GLU A 275 -8.12 -14.18 -8.39
C GLU A 275 -8.23 -12.73 -8.85
N SER A 276 -8.85 -11.84 -8.06
CA SER A 276 -8.92 -10.41 -8.37
C SER A 276 -7.55 -9.73 -8.36
N ALA A 277 -6.50 -10.36 -7.80
CA ALA A 277 -5.12 -9.91 -7.92
C ALA A 277 -4.65 -9.81 -9.38
N HIS A 278 -5.12 -10.70 -10.26
CA HIS A 278 -4.59 -10.83 -11.61
C HIS A 278 -5.61 -10.59 -12.72
N GLN A 279 -6.90 -10.49 -12.38
CA GLN A 279 -7.96 -10.25 -13.36
C GLN A 279 -9.04 -9.32 -12.83
N SER A 280 -9.77 -8.71 -13.78
CA SER A 280 -10.94 -7.90 -13.45
C SER A 280 -11.95 -8.69 -12.64
N PHE A 281 -12.38 -8.09 -11.52
CA PHE A 281 -13.36 -8.66 -10.60
C PHE A 281 -14.65 -9.01 -11.32
N LYS A 282 -15.18 -8.06 -12.10
CA LYS A 282 -16.39 -8.28 -12.90
C LYS A 282 -16.03 -9.07 -14.18
N PRO A 283 -16.58 -10.30 -14.36
CA PRO A 283 -16.20 -11.17 -15.47
C PRO A 283 -16.34 -10.54 -16.86
N LYS A 284 -17.38 -9.73 -17.08
CA LYS A 284 -17.63 -9.05 -18.37
C LYS A 284 -16.51 -8.11 -18.84
N TYR A 285 -15.61 -7.70 -17.94
CA TYR A 285 -14.50 -6.80 -18.26
C TYR A 285 -13.15 -7.51 -18.44
N ARG A 286 -13.09 -8.84 -18.27
CA ARG A 286 -11.84 -9.62 -18.40
C ARG A 286 -11.30 -9.68 -19.84
N HIS A 287 -12.15 -9.40 -20.83
CA HIS A 287 -11.81 -9.46 -22.25
C HIS A 287 -11.89 -8.09 -22.94
N ILE A 288 -11.72 -7.00 -22.19
CA ILE A 288 -11.54 -5.67 -22.79
C ILE A 288 -10.27 -5.71 -23.65
N ASN A 289 -10.39 -5.27 -24.90
CA ASN A 289 -9.25 -5.10 -25.80
C ASN A 289 -8.51 -3.80 -25.46
N TRP A 290 -7.63 -3.86 -24.47
CA TRP A 290 -6.81 -2.73 -24.03
C TRP A 290 -5.77 -2.33 -25.08
N SER A 291 -5.32 -1.07 -25.03
CA SER A 291 -4.19 -0.59 -25.81
C SER A 291 -2.89 -1.26 -25.37
N GLU A 292 -2.09 -1.73 -26.32
CA GLU A 292 -0.73 -2.26 -26.12
C GLU A 292 0.34 -1.21 -26.49
N ASN A 293 -0.01 0.08 -26.50
CA ASN A 293 0.93 1.15 -26.86
C ASN A 293 2.00 1.35 -25.77
N GLU A 294 3.12 0.66 -25.90
CA GLU A 294 4.27 0.75 -24.99
C GLU A 294 4.87 2.15 -24.92
N ALA A 295 4.80 2.95 -25.98
CA ALA A 295 5.34 4.30 -25.99
C ALA A 295 4.53 5.24 -25.08
N ASP A 296 3.19 5.14 -25.12
CA ASP A 296 2.30 5.89 -24.24
C ASP A 296 2.48 5.44 -22.78
N PHE A 297 2.62 4.13 -22.55
CA PHE A 297 2.91 3.61 -21.21
C PHE A 297 4.23 4.16 -20.67
N LYS A 298 5.28 4.14 -21.48
CA LYS A 298 6.59 4.67 -21.11
C LYS A 298 6.51 6.17 -20.80
N ALA A 299 5.80 6.95 -21.62
CA ALA A 299 5.60 8.37 -21.37
C ALA A 299 4.86 8.62 -20.05
N TRP A 300 3.87 7.79 -19.70
CA TRP A 300 3.20 7.84 -18.40
C TRP A 300 4.17 7.50 -17.26
N CYS A 301 4.91 6.38 -17.34
CA CYS A 301 5.91 5.99 -16.34
C CYS A 301 6.98 7.08 -16.12
N ASP A 302 7.36 7.78 -17.19
CA ASP A 302 8.39 8.82 -17.17
C ASP A 302 7.87 10.22 -16.84
N GLY A 303 6.57 10.40 -16.62
CA GLY A 303 5.98 11.73 -16.42
C GLY A 303 6.25 12.67 -17.59
N GLN A 304 6.04 12.17 -18.82
CA GLN A 304 6.22 12.91 -20.08
C GLN A 304 4.96 12.86 -20.96
N THR A 305 3.78 12.91 -20.33
CA THR A 305 2.48 12.85 -21.01
C THR A 305 2.06 14.18 -21.63
N GLY A 306 2.68 15.29 -21.21
CA GLY A 306 2.30 16.64 -21.62
C GLY A 306 1.14 17.22 -20.80
N PHE A 307 0.66 16.49 -19.79
CA PHE A 307 -0.31 16.96 -18.79
C PHE A 307 0.42 17.21 -17.46
N PRO A 308 0.68 18.48 -17.07
CA PRO A 308 1.57 18.77 -15.94
C PRO A 308 1.17 18.13 -14.62
N ILE A 309 -0.12 17.98 -14.35
CA ILE A 309 -0.58 17.32 -13.12
C ILE A 309 -0.27 15.83 -13.09
N ILE A 310 -0.35 15.15 -14.25
CA ILE A 310 -0.01 13.73 -14.39
C ILE A 310 1.50 13.59 -14.23
N ASP A 311 2.24 14.40 -14.97
CA ASP A 311 3.71 14.35 -15.01
C ASP A 311 4.32 14.66 -13.64
N ALA A 312 3.79 15.66 -12.93
CA ALA A 312 4.19 16.00 -11.56
C ALA A 312 3.94 14.84 -10.58
N ALA A 313 2.82 14.13 -10.70
CA ALA A 313 2.55 12.97 -9.84
C ALA A 313 3.45 11.78 -10.13
N MET A 314 3.73 11.51 -11.41
CA MET A 314 4.67 10.45 -11.76
C MET A 314 6.10 10.79 -11.28
N MET A 315 6.46 12.09 -11.26
CA MET A 315 7.70 12.56 -10.64
C MET A 315 7.68 12.42 -9.11
N GLU A 316 6.60 12.78 -8.42
CA GLU A 316 6.43 12.58 -6.97
C GLU A 316 6.72 11.13 -6.59
N LEU A 317 6.08 10.18 -7.26
CA LEU A 317 6.26 8.75 -7.00
C LEU A 317 7.71 8.31 -7.20
N ARG A 318 8.36 8.75 -8.28
CA ARG A 318 9.74 8.35 -8.57
C ARG A 318 10.76 8.96 -7.61
N GLN A 319 10.53 10.19 -7.16
CA GLN A 319 11.44 10.91 -6.28
C GLN A 319 11.29 10.51 -4.82
N THR A 320 10.07 10.16 -4.38
CA THR A 320 9.76 9.94 -2.96
C THR A 320 9.39 8.51 -2.63
N GLY A 321 9.03 7.70 -3.62
CA GLY A 321 8.43 6.38 -3.41
C GLY A 321 7.00 6.43 -2.87
N PHE A 322 6.39 7.62 -2.78
CA PHE A 322 5.03 7.82 -2.30
C PHE A 322 4.25 8.68 -3.31
N MET A 323 2.93 8.56 -3.33
CA MET A 323 2.07 9.44 -4.12
C MET A 323 0.81 9.75 -3.33
N HIS A 324 0.39 11.01 -3.31
CA HIS A 324 -0.86 11.41 -2.66
C HIS A 324 -2.07 10.65 -3.26
N ASN A 325 -3.01 10.19 -2.42
CA ASN A 325 -4.13 9.33 -2.87
C ASN A 325 -4.96 9.96 -4.00
N ARG A 326 -5.26 11.27 -3.92
CA ARG A 326 -5.93 12.01 -5.00
C ARG A 326 -5.17 11.84 -6.33
N MET A 327 -3.85 11.91 -6.31
CA MET A 327 -3.04 11.76 -7.50
C MET A 327 -2.96 10.32 -7.97
N ARG A 328 -2.94 9.33 -7.08
CA ARG A 328 -3.09 7.90 -7.46
C ARG A 328 -4.36 7.69 -8.27
N MET A 329 -5.49 8.26 -7.84
CA MET A 329 -6.76 8.17 -8.59
C MET A 329 -6.68 8.85 -9.97
N VAL A 330 -6.06 10.02 -10.07
CA VAL A 330 -5.96 10.79 -11.31
C VAL A 330 -5.04 10.10 -12.32
N VAL A 331 -3.84 9.67 -11.92
CA VAL A 331 -2.90 9.02 -12.85
C VAL A 331 -3.36 7.63 -13.27
N SER A 332 -4.06 6.90 -12.41
CA SER A 332 -4.63 5.59 -12.76
C SER A 332 -5.82 5.69 -13.70
N GLN A 333 -6.70 6.70 -13.55
CA GLN A 333 -7.72 6.99 -14.55
C GLN A 333 -7.11 7.44 -15.87
N PHE A 334 -6.06 8.27 -15.85
CA PHE A 334 -5.37 8.66 -17.06
C PHE A 334 -4.82 7.45 -17.82
N LEU A 335 -4.13 6.53 -17.13
CA LEU A 335 -3.63 5.30 -17.75
C LEU A 335 -4.76 4.44 -18.33
N THR A 336 -5.81 4.18 -17.54
CA THR A 336 -6.85 3.21 -17.90
C THR A 336 -7.95 3.77 -18.81
N LYS A 337 -8.09 5.08 -18.90
CA LYS A 337 -9.17 5.75 -19.67
C LYS A 337 -8.62 6.62 -20.79
N ASP A 338 -7.67 7.51 -20.50
CA ASP A 338 -7.07 8.38 -21.53
C ASP A 338 -6.10 7.59 -22.41
N LEU A 339 -5.17 6.81 -21.83
CA LEU A 339 -4.28 5.96 -22.63
C LEU A 339 -4.91 4.62 -23.01
N PHE A 340 -5.99 4.25 -22.31
CA PHE A 340 -6.73 3.00 -22.50
C PHE A 340 -5.84 1.75 -22.35
N ILE A 341 -4.85 1.82 -21.47
CA ILE A 341 -3.92 0.72 -21.16
C ILE A 341 -4.47 -0.10 -19.99
N ASN A 342 -4.18 -1.40 -19.99
CA ASN A 342 -4.62 -2.32 -18.96
C ASN A 342 -4.09 -1.89 -17.57
N TRP A 343 -4.96 -1.92 -16.57
CA TRP A 343 -4.64 -1.53 -15.19
C TRP A 343 -3.53 -2.37 -14.58
N THR A 344 -3.32 -3.60 -15.04
CA THR A 344 -2.24 -4.49 -14.56
C THR A 344 -0.85 -3.93 -14.85
N TRP A 345 -0.68 -3.12 -15.90
CA TRP A 345 0.60 -2.46 -16.20
C TRP A 345 0.90 -1.37 -15.18
N GLY A 346 -0.12 -0.60 -14.81
CA GLY A 346 -0.02 0.42 -13.78
C GLY A 346 0.15 -0.17 -12.38
N GLU A 347 -0.54 -1.27 -12.09
CA GLU A 347 -0.40 -2.07 -10.87
C GLU A 347 1.06 -2.48 -10.67
N ASP A 348 1.65 -3.12 -11.69
CA ASP A 348 3.04 -3.57 -11.66
C ASP A 348 4.01 -2.38 -11.51
N PHE A 349 3.77 -1.26 -12.20
CA PHE A 349 4.58 -0.06 -12.00
C PHE A 349 4.47 0.46 -10.56
N PHE A 350 3.27 0.57 -10.00
CA PHE A 350 3.06 1.02 -8.62
C PHE A 350 3.70 0.06 -7.62
N ARG A 351 3.64 -1.25 -7.85
CA ARG A 351 4.32 -2.28 -7.07
C ARG A 351 5.83 -2.06 -7.00
N LYS A 352 6.45 -1.62 -8.09
CA LYS A 352 7.90 -1.38 -8.13
C LYS A 352 8.32 -0.11 -7.40
N TYR A 353 7.49 0.94 -7.38
CA TYR A 353 7.90 2.25 -6.87
C TYR A 353 7.33 2.63 -5.50
N LEU A 354 6.13 2.16 -5.14
CA LEU A 354 5.49 2.54 -3.88
C LEU A 354 6.16 1.86 -2.67
N ILE A 355 6.69 2.67 -1.74
CA ILE A 355 7.18 2.17 -0.45
C ILE A 355 6.02 1.69 0.44
N ASP A 356 4.84 2.29 0.30
CA ASP A 356 3.62 1.90 1.04
C ASP A 356 2.77 0.86 0.30
N TYR A 357 3.35 0.14 -0.66
CA TYR A 357 2.60 -0.83 -1.42
C TYR A 357 1.99 -1.89 -0.50
N ASP A 358 0.68 -2.05 -0.64
CA ASP A 358 -0.15 -3.11 -0.11
C ASP A 358 -0.94 -3.70 -1.27
N ALA A 359 -0.87 -5.01 -1.48
CA ALA A 359 -1.47 -5.64 -2.66
C ALA A 359 -2.99 -5.45 -2.70
N THR A 360 -3.67 -5.55 -1.55
CA THR A 360 -5.13 -5.44 -1.48
C THR A 360 -5.60 -4.05 -1.89
N SER A 361 -4.92 -3.03 -1.35
CA SER A 361 -5.24 -1.64 -1.57
C SER A 361 -4.86 -1.20 -2.99
N ASN A 362 -3.70 -1.66 -3.49
CA ASN A 362 -3.23 -1.31 -4.83
C ASN A 362 -4.13 -1.93 -5.91
N VAL A 363 -4.33 -3.25 -5.89
CA VAL A 363 -5.13 -3.97 -6.90
C VAL A 363 -6.55 -3.43 -6.96
N HIS A 364 -7.23 -3.32 -5.82
CA HIS A 364 -8.61 -2.85 -5.82
C HIS A 364 -8.71 -1.35 -6.13
N GLY A 365 -7.70 -0.54 -5.79
CA GLY A 365 -7.59 0.85 -6.24
C GLY A 365 -7.48 0.97 -7.76
N TRP A 366 -6.64 0.15 -8.39
CA TRP A 366 -6.49 0.09 -9.85
C TRP A 366 -7.78 -0.36 -10.54
N GLN A 367 -8.43 -1.41 -10.02
CA GLN A 367 -9.72 -1.86 -10.55
C GLN A 367 -10.85 -0.86 -10.33
N TRP A 368 -10.80 -0.09 -9.25
CA TRP A 368 -11.73 1.01 -9.01
C TRP A 368 -11.60 2.07 -10.11
N SER A 369 -10.37 2.51 -10.43
CA SER A 369 -10.11 3.48 -11.49
C SER A 369 -10.42 2.97 -12.89
N ALA A 370 -10.16 1.68 -13.15
CA ALA A 370 -10.42 1.03 -14.42
C ALA A 370 -11.91 0.74 -14.68
N SER A 371 -12.79 0.94 -13.71
CA SER A 371 -14.22 0.56 -13.73
C SER A 371 -14.47 -0.94 -13.75
N THR A 372 -13.47 -1.75 -13.39
CA THR A 372 -13.52 -3.21 -13.50
C THR A 372 -13.79 -3.95 -12.19
N GLY A 373 -13.65 -3.24 -11.06
CA GLY A 373 -13.84 -3.75 -9.70
C GLY A 373 -15.30 -3.86 -9.24
N THR A 374 -15.49 -4.28 -7.98
CA THR A 374 -16.78 -4.44 -7.28
C THR A 374 -17.56 -3.13 -7.17
N ASP A 375 -17.03 -2.16 -6.42
CA ASP A 375 -17.57 -0.82 -6.17
C ASP A 375 -16.83 0.25 -7.00
N ALA A 376 -16.49 -0.11 -8.24
CA ALA A 376 -15.65 0.71 -9.10
C ALA A 376 -16.37 1.97 -9.61
N VAL A 377 -15.58 2.99 -9.93
CA VAL A 377 -16.11 4.22 -10.52
C VAL A 377 -16.84 3.89 -11.84
N PRO A 378 -18.05 4.43 -12.08
CA PRO A 378 -18.75 4.17 -13.33
C PRO A 378 -17.90 4.61 -14.54
N TYR A 379 -17.88 3.81 -15.61
CA TYR A 379 -16.99 4.04 -16.76
C TYR A 379 -17.22 5.39 -17.47
N PHE A 380 -18.43 5.95 -17.37
CA PHE A 380 -18.76 7.26 -17.93
C PHE A 380 -18.24 8.44 -17.08
N ARG A 381 -17.78 8.19 -15.86
CA ARG A 381 -17.12 9.17 -14.98
C ARG A 381 -15.60 9.08 -15.17
N MET A 382 -15.17 9.59 -16.32
CA MET A 382 -13.77 9.81 -16.66
C MET A 382 -13.33 11.21 -16.20
N PHE A 383 -12.25 11.28 -15.43
CA PHE A 383 -11.66 12.51 -14.95
C PHE A 383 -11.00 13.25 -16.10
N ASN A 384 -11.26 14.55 -16.20
CA ASN A 384 -10.52 15.42 -17.10
C ASN A 384 -9.26 15.89 -16.37
N PRO A 385 -8.04 15.54 -16.82
CA PRO A 385 -6.80 15.88 -16.12
C PRO A 385 -6.63 17.39 -15.89
N ILE A 386 -7.01 18.22 -16.86
CA ILE A 386 -6.97 19.68 -16.77
C ILE A 386 -7.87 20.15 -15.62
N ARG A 387 -9.12 19.68 -15.56
CA ARG A 387 -10.06 20.04 -14.48
C ARG A 387 -9.63 19.52 -13.11
N GLN A 388 -8.97 18.36 -13.04
CA GLN A 388 -8.40 17.87 -11.79
C GLN A 388 -7.26 18.79 -11.34
N SER A 389 -6.39 19.20 -12.27
CA SER A 389 -5.31 20.15 -12.01
C SER A 389 -5.82 21.48 -11.46
N GLU A 390 -6.79 22.11 -12.16
CA GLU A 390 -7.39 23.39 -11.72
C GLU A 390 -8.03 23.30 -10.33
N ARG A 391 -8.66 22.16 -10.01
CA ARG A 391 -9.37 21.97 -8.74
C ARG A 391 -8.44 21.71 -7.57
N PHE A 392 -7.47 20.82 -7.74
CA PHE A 392 -6.65 20.29 -6.64
C PHE A 392 -5.29 20.98 -6.51
N ASP A 393 -4.87 21.73 -7.54
CA ASP A 393 -3.65 22.53 -7.52
C ASP A 393 -3.88 23.90 -8.20
N PRO A 394 -4.85 24.72 -7.74
CA PRO A 394 -5.26 25.95 -8.44
C PRO A 394 -4.15 27.00 -8.63
N LYS A 395 -3.07 26.89 -7.86
CA LYS A 395 -1.88 27.77 -7.92
C LYS A 395 -0.68 27.08 -8.60
N ALA A 396 -0.88 25.89 -9.15
CA ALA A 396 0.15 25.05 -9.75
C ALA A 396 1.36 24.80 -8.83
N LEU A 397 1.20 24.83 -7.50
CA LEU A 397 2.31 24.68 -6.57
C LEU A 397 2.85 23.26 -6.59
N TYR A 398 1.96 22.26 -6.58
CA TYR A 398 2.36 20.85 -6.69
C TYR A 398 3.06 20.58 -8.03
N ILE A 399 2.49 21.10 -9.13
CA ILE A 399 3.11 21.01 -10.47
C ILE A 399 4.52 21.60 -10.47
N LYS A 400 4.70 22.80 -9.91
CA LYS A 400 5.99 23.50 -9.91
C LYS A 400 7.04 22.83 -9.02
N THR A 401 6.62 22.21 -7.91
CA THR A 401 7.49 21.44 -7.03
C THR A 401 8.14 20.28 -7.79
N TYR A 402 7.34 19.49 -8.52
CA TYR A 402 7.83 18.27 -9.16
C TYR A 402 8.25 18.44 -10.63
N LEU A 403 7.90 19.55 -11.27
CA LEU A 403 8.34 19.92 -12.62
C LEU A 403 9.11 21.26 -12.61
N PRO A 404 10.38 21.28 -12.18
CA PRO A 404 11.16 22.52 -12.06
C PRO A 404 11.26 23.34 -13.35
N VAL A 405 11.18 22.68 -14.52
CA VAL A 405 11.15 23.35 -15.83
C VAL A 405 9.96 24.31 -15.99
N LEU A 406 8.88 24.10 -15.23
CA LEU A 406 7.66 24.92 -15.24
C LEU A 406 7.58 25.90 -14.06
N ASN A 407 8.58 25.93 -13.17
CA ASN A 407 8.51 26.68 -11.91
C ASN A 407 8.25 28.20 -12.10
N GLN A 408 8.90 28.80 -13.10
CA GLN A 408 8.81 30.24 -13.39
C GLN A 408 7.57 30.64 -14.22
N ILE A 409 6.73 29.68 -14.59
CA ILE A 409 5.56 29.95 -15.44
C ILE A 409 4.36 30.34 -14.60
N ASP A 410 3.56 31.31 -15.06
CA ASP A 410 2.31 31.66 -14.39
C ASP A 410 1.36 30.46 -14.31
N ALA A 411 0.82 30.19 -13.12
CA ALA A 411 -0.04 29.02 -12.84
C ALA A 411 -1.21 28.87 -13.81
N LYS A 412 -1.83 29.98 -14.21
CA LYS A 412 -2.98 30.02 -15.13
C LYS A 412 -2.70 29.40 -16.51
N TYR A 413 -1.43 29.25 -16.90
CA TYR A 413 -1.03 28.63 -18.17
C TYR A 413 -0.62 27.16 -18.05
N LEU A 414 -0.45 26.65 -16.82
CA LEU A 414 0.09 25.31 -16.56
C LEU A 414 -0.97 24.21 -16.58
N HIS A 415 -2.22 24.52 -16.26
CA HIS A 415 -3.27 23.48 -16.21
C HIS A 415 -3.62 22.92 -17.59
N ASP A 416 -3.51 23.73 -18.65
CA ASP A 416 -3.73 23.33 -20.05
C ASP A 416 -2.61 23.90 -20.93
N THR A 417 -1.52 23.14 -21.06
CA THR A 417 -0.33 23.56 -21.79
C THR A 417 -0.56 23.71 -23.28
N HIS A 418 -1.36 22.82 -23.87
CA HIS A 418 -1.69 22.86 -25.29
C HIS A 418 -2.48 24.13 -25.64
N ARG A 419 -3.53 24.46 -24.87
CA ARG A 419 -4.29 25.69 -25.11
C ARG A 419 -3.47 26.96 -24.92
N ASN A 420 -2.48 26.93 -24.04
CA ASN A 420 -1.64 28.07 -23.68
C ASN A 420 -0.25 28.06 -24.34
N GLU A 421 -0.03 27.25 -25.39
CA GLU A 421 1.29 27.06 -26.04
C GLU A 421 1.97 28.37 -26.41
N SER A 422 1.21 29.35 -26.92
CA SER A 422 1.74 30.67 -27.28
C SER A 422 2.23 31.49 -26.08
N GLU A 423 1.54 31.41 -24.93
CA GLU A 423 1.95 32.11 -23.71
C GLU A 423 3.10 31.39 -23.00
N LEU A 424 3.16 30.06 -23.09
CA LEU A 424 4.29 29.26 -22.65
C LEU A 424 5.56 29.62 -23.44
N PHE A 425 5.45 29.72 -24.77
CA PHE A 425 6.58 30.08 -25.64
C PHE A 425 7.13 31.47 -25.30
N LYS A 426 6.25 32.45 -25.04
CA LYS A 426 6.66 33.80 -24.59
C LYS A 426 7.43 33.79 -23.26
N GLN A 427 7.19 32.79 -22.42
CA GLN A 427 7.89 32.57 -21.15
C GLN A 427 9.07 31.58 -21.28
N GLY A 428 9.48 31.25 -22.50
CA GLY A 428 10.65 30.42 -22.78
C GLY A 428 10.39 28.91 -22.82
N ILE A 429 9.13 28.47 -22.77
CA ILE A 429 8.76 27.05 -22.82
C ILE A 429 8.18 26.69 -24.19
N GLU A 430 9.01 26.05 -25.02
CA GLU A 430 8.60 25.46 -26.29
C GLU A 430 8.14 24.01 -26.09
N LEU A 431 6.88 23.70 -26.45
CA LEU A 431 6.32 22.35 -26.35
C LEU A 431 6.93 21.41 -27.40
N GLY A 432 7.29 20.19 -26.97
CA GLY A 432 8.06 19.21 -27.76
C GLY A 432 9.57 19.38 -27.65
N ARG A 433 10.05 20.44 -26.99
CA ARG A 433 11.49 20.67 -26.74
C ARG A 433 11.81 20.76 -25.24
N HIS A 434 11.16 21.68 -24.52
CA HIS A 434 11.40 21.90 -23.09
C HIS A 434 10.42 21.10 -22.21
N TYR A 435 9.19 20.94 -22.71
CA TYR A 435 8.14 20.15 -22.06
C TYR A 435 7.32 19.43 -23.15
N PRO A 436 6.89 18.16 -22.98
CA PRO A 436 6.23 17.40 -24.04
C PRO A 436 4.89 18.00 -24.48
N LYS A 437 4.51 17.71 -25.72
CA LYS A 437 3.14 17.92 -26.20
C LYS A 437 2.23 16.86 -25.56
N GLN A 438 0.94 17.18 -25.43
CA GLN A 438 -0.05 16.21 -24.96
C GLN A 438 -0.06 14.98 -25.86
N ILE A 439 0.16 13.80 -25.27
CA ILE A 439 0.24 12.53 -26.00
C ILE A 439 -1.13 12.02 -26.46
N VAL A 440 -2.21 12.64 -25.99
CA VAL A 440 -3.57 12.16 -26.24
C VAL A 440 -4.60 13.29 -26.16
N ASP A 441 -5.66 13.20 -26.97
CA ASP A 441 -6.84 14.04 -26.86
C ASP A 441 -7.89 13.40 -25.92
N HIS A 442 -8.17 14.07 -24.81
CA HIS A 442 -9.12 13.60 -23.78
C HIS A 442 -10.54 13.42 -24.32
N GLN A 443 -11.02 14.28 -25.23
CA GLN A 443 -12.40 14.23 -25.74
C GLN A 443 -12.59 13.05 -26.69
N GLU A 444 -11.60 12.80 -27.55
CA GLU A 444 -11.58 11.63 -28.43
C GLU A 444 -11.59 10.34 -27.61
N LYS A 445 -10.69 10.22 -26.63
CA LYS A 445 -10.59 9.02 -25.78
C LYS A 445 -11.81 8.77 -24.93
N ARG A 446 -12.41 9.84 -24.38
CA ARG A 446 -13.68 9.73 -23.68
C ARG A 446 -14.75 9.07 -24.55
N SER A 447 -14.83 9.46 -25.82
CA SER A 447 -15.80 8.89 -26.77
C SER A 447 -15.49 7.41 -27.06
N GLN A 448 -14.22 7.06 -27.25
CA GLN A 448 -13.76 5.68 -27.46
C GLN A 448 -14.08 4.78 -26.25
N VAL A 449 -13.76 5.22 -25.03
CA VAL A 449 -14.03 4.48 -23.78
C VAL A 449 -15.53 4.24 -23.62
N LEU A 450 -16.36 5.28 -23.80
CA LEU A 450 -17.81 5.15 -23.69
C LEU A 450 -18.38 4.13 -24.68
N ALA A 451 -17.92 4.16 -25.94
CA ALA A 451 -18.34 3.20 -26.95
C ALA A 451 -17.93 1.77 -26.59
N THR A 452 -16.68 1.59 -26.12
CA THR A 452 -16.14 0.27 -25.78
C THR A 452 -16.86 -0.35 -24.60
N PHE A 453 -17.03 0.40 -23.49
CA PHE A 453 -17.71 -0.12 -22.31
C PHE A 453 -19.21 -0.38 -22.57
N LYS A 454 -19.87 0.44 -23.39
CA LYS A 454 -21.27 0.22 -23.76
C LYS A 454 -21.47 -1.04 -24.60
N ALA A 455 -20.47 -1.46 -25.38
CA ALA A 455 -20.53 -2.71 -26.15
C ALA A 455 -20.38 -3.97 -25.27
N LEU A 456 -19.98 -3.81 -23.99
CA LEU A 456 -19.80 -4.89 -23.01
C LEU A 456 -20.96 -4.98 -22.01
N ASP A 457 -21.86 -4.00 -22.01
CA ASP A 457 -23.12 -4.00 -21.25
C ASP A 457 -24.20 -4.74 -22.04
#